data_AF-A0A645FLM1-F1
#
_entry.id   AF-A0A645FLM1-F1
#
_cell.length_a   1.000
_cell.length_b   1.000
_cell.length_c   1.000
_cell.angle_alpha   90.00
_cell.angle_beta   90.00
_cell.angle_gamma   90.00
#
_symmetry.space_group_name_H-M   'P 1'
#
loop_
_entity.id
_entity.type
_entity.pdbx_description
1 polymer ?
#
loop_
_entity_poly.entity_id
_entity_poly.type
_entity_poly.pdbx_seq_one_letter_code
_entity_poly.pdbx_strand_id
1 'polypeptide(L)'
;MMGITADPNAPVEEIKPTLQLGNPVKLSEDFTRFDAQVEETGDGVYTVKVKGYGLIDPEGHAGESGTEYARNVFEVTIDKANNKVVSVVNTTFGDTKGFGDKATGEDYLGLFTDLDSTNLDQEIDTVTGATWTSKSVLAAVQAAINAANE
;
A
#
# COMPACT_ATOMS: atom_id res chain seq x y z
N MET A 1 -45.49 -7.98 -18.31
CA MET A 1 -44.86 -7.82 -16.99
C MET A 1 -43.91 -9.00 -16.83
N MET A 2 -42.61 -8.82 -17.11
CA MET A 2 -41.65 -9.90 -16.93
C MET A 2 -41.44 -10.08 -15.43
N GLY A 3 -41.88 -11.22 -14.90
CA GLY A 3 -41.72 -11.57 -13.50
C GLY A 3 -40.25 -11.90 -13.23
N ILE A 4 -39.62 -11.10 -12.38
CA ILE A 4 -38.31 -11.42 -11.83
C ILE A 4 -38.56 -12.46 -10.75
N THR A 5 -38.38 -13.74 -11.06
CA THR A 5 -38.36 -14.81 -10.05
C THR A 5 -37.01 -14.73 -9.34
N ALA A 6 -36.91 -13.90 -8.31
CA ALA A 6 -35.78 -13.94 -7.40
C ALA A 6 -35.89 -15.21 -6.54
N ASP A 7 -34.87 -16.06 -6.57
CA ASP A 7 -34.76 -17.22 -5.67
C ASP A 7 -34.58 -16.70 -4.23
N PRO A 8 -35.52 -16.98 -3.31
CA PRO A 8 -35.44 -16.52 -1.92
C PRO A 8 -34.31 -17.19 -1.11
N ASN A 9 -33.63 -18.20 -1.67
CA ASN A 9 -32.51 -18.91 -1.04
C ASN A 9 -31.16 -18.63 -1.70
N ALA A 10 -31.08 -17.70 -2.66
CA ALA A 10 -29.79 -17.25 -3.16
C ALA A 10 -28.96 -16.71 -1.98
N PRO A 11 -27.69 -17.14 -1.81
CA PRO A 11 -26.83 -16.53 -0.82
C PRO A 11 -26.78 -15.04 -1.08
N VAL A 12 -27.02 -14.24 -0.04
CA VAL A 12 -26.82 -12.79 -0.13
C VAL A 12 -25.35 -12.61 -0.47
N GLU A 13 -25.04 -12.22 -1.71
CA GLU A 13 -23.69 -11.84 -2.06
C GLU A 13 -23.29 -10.71 -1.12
N GLU A 14 -22.21 -10.92 -0.36
CA GLU A 14 -21.66 -9.88 0.50
C GLU A 14 -21.23 -8.73 -0.40
N ILE A 15 -21.99 -7.64 -0.39
CA ILE A 15 -21.65 -6.43 -1.12
C ILE A 15 -20.46 -5.80 -0.39
N LYS A 16 -19.24 -6.22 -0.73
CA LYS A 16 -18.03 -5.57 -0.23
C LYS A 16 -18.07 -4.11 -0.70
N PRO A 17 -17.90 -3.12 0.21
CA PRO A 17 -17.84 -1.73 -0.21
C PRO A 17 -16.68 -1.55 -1.19
N THR A 18 -16.96 -0.96 -2.35
CA THR A 18 -15.95 -0.66 -3.37
C THR A 18 -14.86 0.24 -2.79
N LEU A 19 -13.60 -0.05 -3.08
CA LEU A 19 -12.46 0.78 -2.71
C LEU A 19 -12.63 2.18 -3.32
N GLN A 20 -12.65 3.22 -2.47
CA GLN A 20 -12.75 4.60 -2.91
C GLN A 20 -11.36 5.19 -3.08
N LEU A 21 -11.04 5.58 -4.32
CA LEU A 21 -9.78 6.20 -4.68
C LEU A 21 -9.83 7.72 -4.48
N GLY A 22 -8.69 8.27 -4.07
CA GLY A 22 -8.42 9.69 -3.87
C GLY A 22 -7.59 10.25 -5.02
N ASN A 23 -6.76 11.25 -4.71
CA ASN A 23 -5.95 11.91 -5.72
C ASN A 23 -4.73 11.05 -6.13
N PRO A 24 -4.30 11.16 -7.40
CA PRO A 24 -3.07 10.53 -7.89
C PRO A 24 -1.84 11.12 -7.22
N VAL A 25 -0.85 10.27 -7.01
CA VAL A 25 0.46 10.62 -6.46
C VAL A 25 1.52 9.93 -7.32
N LYS A 26 2.54 10.68 -7.75
CA LYS A 26 3.66 10.12 -8.51
C LYS A 26 4.58 9.30 -7.62
N LEU A 27 5.10 8.19 -8.16
CA LEU A 27 6.19 7.46 -7.50
C LEU A 27 7.48 8.28 -7.43
N SER A 28 7.63 9.37 -8.17
CA SER A 28 8.77 10.29 -8.13
C SER A 28 8.65 11.39 -7.07
N GLU A 29 7.55 11.42 -6.29
CA GLU A 29 7.42 12.35 -5.16
C GLU A 29 8.51 12.14 -4.09
N ASP A 30 8.75 13.17 -3.29
CA ASP A 30 9.62 13.10 -2.12
C ASP A 30 8.92 12.36 -0.96
N PHE A 31 9.38 11.13 -0.71
CA PHE A 31 8.92 10.29 0.38
C PHE A 31 9.91 10.20 1.55
N THR A 32 10.93 11.05 1.62
CA THR A 32 11.98 11.00 2.68
C THR A 32 11.40 11.01 4.09
N ARG A 33 10.29 11.72 4.32
CA ARG A 33 9.58 11.76 5.62
C ARG A 33 9.08 10.40 6.10
N PHE A 34 8.87 9.44 5.19
CA PHE A 34 8.47 8.07 5.52
C PHE A 34 9.65 7.22 5.97
N ASP A 35 10.87 7.73 5.82
CA ASP A 35 12.10 7.17 6.38
C ASP A 35 12.25 5.69 6.03
N ALA A 36 12.18 5.38 4.74
CA ALA A 36 12.19 4.00 4.25
C ALA A 36 13.51 3.30 4.58
N GLN A 37 13.41 2.09 5.14
CA GLN A 37 14.53 1.20 5.42
C GLN A 37 14.34 -0.05 4.56
N VAL A 38 15.23 -0.27 3.60
CA VAL A 38 15.12 -1.34 2.60
C VAL A 38 16.21 -2.39 2.85
N GLU A 39 15.82 -3.65 2.75
CA GLU A 39 16.70 -4.81 2.80
C GLU A 39 16.31 -5.77 1.67
N GLU A 40 17.26 -6.12 0.78
CA GLU A 40 17.05 -7.20 -0.20
C GLU A 40 17.20 -8.55 0.52
N THR A 41 16.09 -9.28 0.66
CA THR A 41 16.03 -10.56 1.39
C THR A 41 16.08 -11.77 0.45
N GLY A 42 15.99 -11.54 -0.86
CA GLY A 42 16.12 -12.52 -1.92
C GLY A 42 16.26 -11.82 -3.26
N ASP A 43 16.59 -12.53 -4.34
CA ASP A 43 16.80 -11.91 -5.65
C ASP A 43 15.54 -11.17 -6.13
N GLY A 44 15.58 -9.84 -6.10
CA GLY A 44 14.43 -8.99 -6.45
C GLY A 44 13.33 -8.96 -5.38
N VAL A 45 13.58 -9.45 -4.17
CA VAL A 45 12.63 -9.46 -3.05
C VAL A 45 13.13 -8.53 -1.96
N TYR A 46 12.35 -7.49 -1.66
CA TYR A 46 12.73 -6.42 -0.73
C TYR A 46 11.78 -6.38 0.47
N THR A 47 12.34 -6.46 1.67
CA THR A 47 11.64 -6.08 2.89
C THR A 47 11.84 -4.59 3.12
N VAL A 48 10.75 -3.84 3.18
CA VAL A 48 10.76 -2.38 3.31
C VAL A 48 9.98 -1.93 4.55
N LYS A 49 10.67 -1.26 5.48
CA LYS A 49 10.05 -0.68 6.69
C LYS A 49 9.89 0.82 6.52
N VAL A 50 8.66 1.32 6.61
CA VAL A 50 8.32 2.73 6.41
C VAL A 50 7.43 3.23 7.55
N LYS A 51 7.54 4.52 7.88
CA LYS A 51 6.59 5.14 8.82
C LYS A 51 5.18 5.08 8.24
N GLY A 52 4.20 4.83 9.10
CA GLY A 52 2.79 4.87 8.76
C GLY A 52 2.10 6.13 9.32
N TYR A 53 0.78 6.18 9.21
CA TYR A 53 -0.06 7.19 9.89
C TYR A 53 0.15 7.18 11.40
N GLY A 54 0.36 5.99 11.99
CA GLY A 54 0.63 5.84 13.42
C GLY A 54 1.93 6.51 13.90
N LEU A 55 2.84 6.84 12.98
CA LEU A 55 4.15 7.43 13.24
C LEU A 55 4.38 8.75 12.47
N ILE A 56 3.31 9.51 12.18
CA ILE A 56 3.41 10.85 11.54
C ILE A 56 4.29 11.79 12.35
N ASP A 57 4.24 11.67 13.67
CA ASP A 57 5.11 12.39 14.58
C ASP A 57 6.51 11.73 14.63
N PRO A 58 7.61 12.48 14.40
CA PRO A 58 8.98 11.95 14.55
C PRO A 58 9.32 11.44 15.96
N GLU A 59 8.61 11.88 17.00
CA GLU A 59 8.70 11.38 18.37
C GLU A 59 7.85 10.11 18.60
N GLY A 60 7.08 9.69 17.59
CA GLY A 60 6.26 8.48 17.66
C GLY A 60 5.06 8.61 18.59
N HIS A 61 4.57 9.84 18.84
CA HIS A 61 3.36 10.03 19.64
C HIS A 61 2.20 9.33 18.95
N ALA A 62 1.82 8.21 19.54
CA ALA A 62 0.54 7.62 19.28
C ALA A 62 -0.51 8.67 19.61
N GLY A 63 -1.08 9.32 18.59
CA GLY A 63 -1.99 10.45 18.79
C GLY A 63 -3.01 10.09 19.87
N GLU A 64 -2.89 10.71 21.06
CA GLU A 64 -3.68 10.61 22.30
C GLU A 64 -4.37 9.26 22.67
N SER A 65 -4.05 8.15 22.01
CA SER A 65 -4.90 6.95 21.97
C SER A 65 -4.35 5.79 22.82
N GLY A 66 -3.12 5.88 23.34
CA GLY A 66 -2.52 4.86 24.20
C GLY A 66 -2.22 3.51 23.51
N THR A 67 -2.12 3.48 22.18
CA THR A 67 -1.78 2.29 21.37
C THR A 67 -0.29 2.28 20.97
N GLU A 68 0.32 1.10 20.92
CA GLU A 68 1.69 0.92 20.40
C GLU A 68 1.65 0.95 18.87
N TYR A 69 2.12 2.04 18.25
CA TYR A 69 2.27 2.13 16.79
C TYR A 69 3.64 1.62 16.36
N ALA A 70 3.70 1.07 15.15
CA ALA A 70 4.92 0.54 14.54
C ALA A 70 5.09 1.07 13.11
N ARG A 71 6.22 0.77 12.49
CA ARG A 71 6.38 0.96 11.04
C ARG A 71 5.48 -0.03 10.31
N ASN A 72 4.95 0.39 9.17
CA ASN A 72 4.44 -0.56 8.20
C ASN A 72 5.64 -1.33 7.62
N VAL A 73 5.49 -2.64 7.46
CA VAL A 73 6.47 -3.49 6.80
C VAL A 73 5.83 -4.08 5.56
N PHE A 74 6.50 -3.92 4.43
CA PHE A 74 6.08 -4.45 3.15
C PHE A 74 7.12 -5.41 2.60
N GLU A 75 6.66 -6.48 1.98
CA GLU A 75 7.45 -7.27 1.04
C GLU A 75 7.10 -6.79 -0.38
N VAL A 76 8.10 -6.36 -1.13
CA VAL A 76 7.95 -5.91 -2.52
C VAL A 76 8.80 -6.82 -3.40
N THR A 77 8.18 -7.45 -4.40
CA THR A 77 8.91 -8.27 -5.39
C THR A 77 9.01 -7.52 -6.70
N ILE A 78 10.22 -7.47 -7.26
CA ILE A 78 10.54 -6.85 -8.55
C ILE A 78 11.18 -7.89 -9.46
N ASP A 79 10.59 -8.05 -10.63
CA ASP A 79 11.21 -8.77 -11.74
C ASP A 79 12.22 -7.85 -12.42
N LYS A 80 13.49 -7.99 -12.02
CA LYS A 80 14.62 -7.22 -12.56
C LYS A 80 14.90 -7.51 -14.04
N ALA A 81 14.47 -8.66 -14.56
CA ALA A 81 14.68 -9.01 -15.97
C ALA A 81 13.67 -8.31 -16.88
N ASN A 82 12.41 -8.19 -16.41
CA ASN A 82 11.33 -7.56 -17.17
C ASN A 82 11.02 -6.11 -16.75
N ASN A 83 11.72 -5.59 -15.74
CA ASN A 83 11.52 -4.25 -15.17
C ASN A 83 10.10 -4.02 -14.64
N LYS A 84 9.59 -4.98 -13.83
CA LYS A 84 8.21 -4.97 -13.34
C LYS A 84 8.11 -5.19 -11.85
N VAL A 85 7.23 -4.43 -11.20
CA VAL A 85 6.74 -4.77 -9.87
C VAL A 85 5.81 -5.97 -9.98
N VAL A 86 6.12 -7.06 -9.27
CA VAL A 86 5.37 -8.32 -9.30
C VAL A 86 4.34 -8.38 -8.18
N SER A 87 4.71 -7.93 -6.97
CA SER A 87 3.80 -7.95 -5.83
C SER A 87 4.19 -6.92 -4.77
N VAL A 88 3.19 -6.49 -4.01
CA VAL A 88 3.34 -5.71 -2.78
C VAL A 88 2.47 -6.36 -1.71
N VAL A 89 3.06 -6.72 -0.59
CA VAL A 89 2.35 -7.39 0.52
C VAL A 89 2.65 -6.66 1.81
N ASN A 90 1.62 -6.26 2.57
CA ASN A 90 1.82 -5.76 3.91
C ASN A 90 2.00 -6.92 4.90
N THR A 91 3.17 -7.04 5.49
CA THR A 91 3.50 -8.10 6.45
C THR A 91 3.39 -7.62 7.90
N THR A 92 3.39 -6.31 8.12
CA THR A 92 3.11 -5.69 9.42
C THR A 92 2.37 -4.38 9.21
N PHE A 93 1.20 -4.27 9.84
CA PHE A 93 0.37 -3.07 9.84
C PHE A 93 0.65 -2.27 11.10
N GLY A 94 1.12 -1.04 10.94
CA GLY A 94 1.51 -0.12 12.01
C GLY A 94 0.57 1.06 12.21
N ASP A 95 -0.58 1.09 11.53
CA ASP A 95 -1.51 2.22 11.48
C ASP A 95 -2.81 1.99 12.29
N THR A 96 -3.72 2.95 12.22
CA THR A 96 -5.04 2.86 12.86
C THR A 96 -5.96 1.93 12.08
N LYS A 97 -6.36 0.81 12.71
CA LYS A 97 -7.32 -0.15 12.15
C LYS A 97 -8.66 0.51 11.80
N GLY A 98 -9.27 0.11 10.69
CA GLY A 98 -10.50 0.69 10.14
C GLY A 98 -10.30 1.95 9.29
N PHE A 99 -9.10 2.53 9.31
CA PHE A 99 -8.71 3.68 8.47
C PHE A 99 -7.62 3.28 7.50
N GLY A 100 -6.40 3.03 7.99
CA GLY A 100 -5.22 2.77 7.15
C GLY A 100 -5.25 1.39 6.47
N ASP A 101 -5.98 0.43 7.04
CA ASP A 101 -6.08 -0.94 6.54
C ASP A 101 -6.65 -1.03 5.12
N LYS A 102 -7.51 -0.06 4.74
CA LYS A 102 -8.01 0.09 3.37
C LYS A 102 -6.89 0.30 2.35
N ALA A 103 -5.78 0.92 2.76
CA ALA A 103 -4.62 1.17 1.92
C ALA A 103 -3.53 0.09 2.07
N THR A 104 -3.79 -1.00 2.80
CA THR A 104 -2.89 -2.17 2.86
C THR A 104 -3.58 -3.47 2.49
N GLY A 105 -4.83 -3.40 2.02
CA GLY A 105 -5.58 -4.54 1.50
C GLY A 105 -5.20 -4.87 0.06
N GLU A 106 -5.45 -6.13 -0.32
CA GLU A 106 -5.08 -6.69 -1.63
C GLU A 106 -5.61 -5.88 -2.81
N ASP A 107 -6.85 -5.36 -2.73
CA ASP A 107 -7.46 -4.54 -3.79
C ASP A 107 -6.64 -3.28 -4.10
N TYR A 108 -6.07 -2.64 -3.07
CA TYR A 108 -5.24 -1.46 -3.26
C TYR A 108 -3.81 -1.81 -3.63
N LEU A 109 -3.21 -2.80 -2.95
CA LEU A 109 -1.83 -3.22 -3.23
C LEU A 109 -1.69 -3.82 -4.63
N GLY A 110 -2.75 -4.41 -5.18
CA GLY A 110 -2.81 -4.90 -6.54
C GLY A 110 -2.59 -3.82 -7.60
N LEU A 111 -2.88 -2.55 -7.30
CA LEU A 111 -2.66 -1.42 -8.23
C LEU A 111 -1.18 -1.19 -8.56
N PHE A 112 -0.27 -1.75 -7.76
CA PHE A 112 1.17 -1.63 -7.97
C PHE A 112 1.76 -2.72 -8.86
N THR A 113 0.98 -3.77 -9.17
CA THR A 113 1.41 -4.85 -10.05
C THR A 113 1.62 -4.31 -11.47
N ASP A 114 2.62 -4.82 -12.18
CA ASP A 114 2.99 -4.45 -13.55
C ASP A 114 3.48 -3.01 -13.75
N LEU A 115 3.65 -2.24 -12.66
CA LEU A 115 4.33 -0.95 -12.73
C LEU A 115 5.74 -1.13 -13.27
N ASP A 116 6.13 -0.22 -14.17
CA ASP A 116 7.48 -0.16 -14.73
C ASP A 116 8.48 0.27 -13.65
N SER A 117 9.37 -0.65 -13.24
CA SER A 117 10.38 -0.35 -12.22
C SER A 117 11.51 0.55 -12.72
N THR A 118 11.50 0.99 -13.98
CA THR A 118 12.46 1.97 -14.51
C THR A 118 11.86 3.37 -14.64
N ASN A 119 10.57 3.54 -14.34
CA ASN A 119 9.85 4.80 -14.50
C ASN A 119 9.10 5.21 -13.23
N LEU A 120 9.64 6.16 -12.48
CA LEU A 120 9.00 6.70 -11.28
C LEU A 120 7.94 7.77 -11.55
N ASP A 121 7.73 8.23 -12.79
CA ASP A 121 6.68 9.23 -13.09
C ASP A 121 5.27 8.64 -13.20
N GLN A 122 5.13 7.32 -12.99
CA GLN A 122 3.83 6.64 -12.89
C GLN A 122 3.06 7.15 -11.66
N GLU A 123 1.75 7.34 -11.83
CA GLU A 123 0.84 7.82 -10.80
C GLU A 123 -0.04 6.69 -10.27
N ILE A 124 -0.21 6.67 -8.94
CA ILE A 124 -1.12 5.75 -8.26
C ILE A 124 -2.06 6.60 -7.40
N ASP A 125 -3.36 6.38 -7.58
CA ASP A 125 -4.36 7.03 -6.74
C ASP A 125 -4.18 6.60 -5.28
N THR A 126 -4.39 7.54 -4.37
CA THR A 126 -4.45 7.22 -2.93
C THR A 126 -5.79 6.59 -2.58
N VAL A 127 -5.95 6.07 -1.36
CA VAL A 127 -7.26 5.63 -0.84
C VAL A 127 -7.91 6.77 -0.05
N THR A 128 -9.18 7.05 -0.33
CA THR A 128 -9.96 8.06 0.40
C THR A 128 -10.02 7.72 1.89
N GLY A 129 -9.63 8.68 2.74
CA GLY A 129 -9.59 8.50 4.20
C GLY A 129 -8.37 7.72 4.71
N ALA A 130 -7.47 7.30 3.82
CA ALA A 130 -6.23 6.59 4.16
C ALA A 130 -5.02 7.13 3.37
N THR A 131 -5.03 8.43 3.04
CA THR A 131 -4.02 9.07 2.17
C THR A 131 -2.60 8.92 2.69
N TRP A 132 -2.39 9.02 4.01
CA TRP A 132 -1.05 8.88 4.56
C TRP A 132 -0.53 7.44 4.48
N THR A 133 -1.37 6.46 4.83
CA THR A 133 -1.03 5.05 4.67
C THR A 133 -0.82 4.70 3.20
N SER A 134 -1.60 5.28 2.28
CA SER A 134 -1.36 5.15 0.84
C SER A 134 0.04 5.63 0.46
N LYS A 135 0.42 6.85 0.89
CA LYS A 135 1.77 7.37 0.67
C LYS A 135 2.88 6.56 1.37
N SER A 136 2.57 5.86 2.46
CA SER A 136 3.46 4.88 3.09
C SER A 136 3.73 3.69 2.15
N VAL A 137 2.70 3.16 1.49
CA VAL A 137 2.87 2.12 0.45
C VAL A 137 3.69 2.64 -0.72
N LEU A 138 3.36 3.83 -1.26
CA LEU A 138 4.14 4.43 -2.36
C LEU A 138 5.62 4.61 -1.98
N ALA A 139 5.90 5.05 -0.76
CA ALA A 139 7.26 5.17 -0.24
C ALA A 139 7.99 3.82 -0.22
N ALA A 140 7.30 2.74 0.19
CA ALA A 140 7.88 1.40 0.22
C ALA A 140 8.19 0.89 -1.19
N VAL A 141 7.26 1.07 -2.14
CA VAL A 141 7.44 0.65 -3.54
C VAL A 141 8.54 1.47 -4.22
N GLN A 142 8.55 2.80 -4.06
CA GLN A 142 9.62 3.66 -4.57
C GLN A 142 10.99 3.19 -4.04
N ALA A 143 11.09 2.92 -2.73
CA ALA A 143 12.35 2.52 -2.12
C ALA A 143 12.83 1.14 -2.61
N ALA A 144 11.93 0.16 -2.79
CA ALA A 144 12.27 -1.12 -3.42
C ALA A 144 12.71 -0.95 -4.88
N ILE A 145 12.01 -0.12 -5.65
CA ILE A 145 12.37 0.20 -7.04
C ILE A 145 13.76 0.83 -7.11
N ASN A 146 14.05 1.81 -6.24
CA ASN A 146 15.37 2.43 -6.19
C ASN A 146 16.45 1.38 -5.88
N ALA A 147 16.25 0.54 -4.86
CA ALA A 147 17.20 -0.50 -4.50
C ALA A 147 17.42 -1.56 -5.60
N ALA A 148 16.40 -1.84 -6.43
CA ALA A 148 16.53 -2.76 -7.56
C ALA A 148 17.34 -2.20 -8.74
N ASN A 149 17.54 -0.88 -8.78
CA ASN A 149 18.23 -0.17 -9.86
C ASN A 149 19.60 0.40 -9.44
N GLU A 150 20.04 0.16 -8.21
CA GLU A 150 21.41 0.48 -7.74
C GLU A 150 22.44 -0.54 -8.24
#